data_AF-A0A8J7L241-F1
#
_entry.id   AF-A0A8J7L241-F1
#
_cell.length_a   1.000
_cell.length_b   1.000
_cell.length_c   1.000
_cell.angle_alpha   90.00
_cell.angle_beta   90.00
_cell.angle_gamma   90.00
#
_symmetry.space_group_name_H-M   'P 1'
#
loop_
_entity.id
_entity.type
_entity.pdbx_description
1 polymer ?
#
loop_
_entity_poly.entity_id
_entity_poly.type
_entity_poly.pdbx_seq_one_letter_code
_entity_poly.pdbx_strand_id
1 'polypeptide(L)'
;MKNLVPIIGFGGILCPLFVTAPIIAFAEIQKPKLPTTPPNTLLSVEIQKGNCPKTIGVWTNFRYYEGGGEHTVIADTYPIAGVTKLKSAGKKFVEYTAPLKQTYTSCVGRAIHKELPYRLSFQNGQVLFRVDLPKDTPSNPSEFSTRAILGSRPYVKWAIAD
;
A
#
# COMPACT_ATOMS: atom_id res chain seq x y z
N MET A 1 37.53 8.11 86.18
CA MET A 1 38.43 7.10 85.60
C MET A 1 37.75 6.53 84.35
N LYS A 2 38.43 6.58 83.20
CA LYS A 2 38.38 5.62 82.06
C LYS A 2 37.00 5.04 81.69
N ASN A 3 36.43 5.31 80.51
CA ASN A 3 36.92 4.75 79.24
C ASN A 3 36.32 5.42 77.98
N LEU A 4 36.96 5.11 76.85
CA LEU A 4 36.92 5.71 75.52
C LEU A 4 35.71 5.30 74.64
N VAL A 5 35.24 6.28 73.84
CA VAL A 5 34.94 6.32 72.38
C VAL A 5 34.64 4.97 71.64
N PRO A 6 33.62 4.93 70.75
CA PRO A 6 33.91 5.14 69.32
C PRO A 6 32.95 6.08 68.57
N ILE A 7 33.54 6.82 67.63
CA ILE A 7 32.90 7.56 66.55
C ILE A 7 32.52 6.56 65.45
N ILE A 8 31.28 6.60 64.95
CA ILE A 8 30.94 6.04 63.63
C ILE A 8 30.20 7.12 62.85
N GLY A 9 30.92 7.73 61.92
CA GLY A 9 30.34 8.57 60.88
C GLY A 9 29.65 7.71 59.83
N PHE A 10 28.45 8.12 59.43
CA PHE A 10 27.87 7.70 58.17
C PHE A 10 27.62 8.96 57.34
N GLY A 11 28.52 9.17 56.36
CA GLY A 11 28.30 10.11 55.28
C GLY A 11 27.09 9.65 54.46
N GLY A 12 26.02 10.45 54.49
CA GLY A 12 24.87 10.27 53.61
C GLY A 12 25.28 10.59 52.18
N ILE A 13 25.59 9.55 51.41
CA ILE A 13 25.69 9.64 49.95
C ILE A 13 24.26 9.81 49.43
N LEU A 14 23.86 11.05 49.14
CA LEU A 14 22.69 11.34 48.31
C LEU A 14 22.97 10.78 46.90
N CYS A 15 22.49 9.56 46.66
CA CYS A 15 22.44 8.96 45.34
C CYS A 15 21.18 9.51 44.63
N PRO A 16 21.29 10.42 43.64
CA PRO A 16 20.14 10.80 42.85
C PRO A 16 19.70 9.59 42.03
N LEU A 17 18.54 9.03 42.39
CA LEU A 17 17.81 8.08 41.53
C LEU A 17 17.41 8.83 40.25
N PHE A 18 18.24 8.72 39.22
CA PHE A 18 17.84 9.07 37.86
C PHE A 18 16.77 8.08 37.42
N VAL A 19 15.51 8.47 37.54
CA VAL A 19 14.38 7.76 36.93
C VAL A 19 14.51 7.96 35.43
N THR A 20 15.19 7.04 34.75
CA THR A 20 15.19 6.96 33.28
C THR A 20 13.84 6.42 32.84
N ALA A 21 12.90 7.34 32.55
CA ALA A 21 11.68 6.96 31.87
C ALA A 21 12.06 6.38 30.49
N PRO A 22 11.60 5.17 30.12
CA PRO A 22 11.86 4.64 28.79
C PRO A 22 11.19 5.57 27.77
N ILE A 23 11.99 6.13 26.86
CA ILE A 23 11.48 6.87 25.71
C ILE A 23 10.84 5.82 24.79
N ILE A 24 9.51 5.73 24.83
CA ILE A 24 8.75 4.95 23.87
C ILE A 24 8.80 5.71 22.56
N ALA A 25 9.71 5.32 21.67
CA ALA A 25 9.75 5.82 20.30
C ALA A 25 8.56 5.22 19.54
N PHE A 26 7.50 6.00 19.35
CA PHE A 26 6.45 5.65 18.41
C PHE A 26 7.01 5.84 16.99
N ALA A 27 7.10 4.76 16.22
CA ALA A 27 7.43 4.85 14.81
C ALA A 27 6.32 5.64 14.09
N GLU A 28 6.66 6.80 13.52
CA GLU A 28 5.71 7.56 12.71
C GLU A 28 5.29 6.74 11.48
N ILE A 29 3.98 6.50 11.34
CA ILE A 29 3.41 5.88 10.15
C ILE A 29 3.55 6.89 9.00
N GLN A 30 4.60 6.73 8.17
CA GLN A 30 4.76 7.53 6.97
C GLN A 30 3.56 7.33 6.04
N LYS A 31 2.87 8.42 5.72
CA LYS A 31 1.79 8.40 4.73
C LYS A 31 2.36 8.00 3.36
N PRO A 32 1.69 7.12 2.60
CA PRO A 32 2.16 6.72 1.29
C PRO A 32 2.23 7.94 0.37
N LYS A 33 3.29 8.02 -0.43
CA LYS A 33 3.50 9.06 -1.45
C LYS A 33 3.46 8.39 -2.83
N LEU A 34 2.97 9.13 -3.82
CA LEU A 34 3.08 8.67 -5.20
C LEU A 34 4.56 8.52 -5.58
N PRO A 35 4.95 7.44 -6.29
CA PRO A 35 6.28 7.32 -6.86
C PRO A 35 6.60 8.50 -7.78
N THR A 36 7.84 8.98 -7.73
CA THR A 36 8.36 10.01 -8.65
C THR A 36 8.93 9.40 -9.94
N THR A 37 9.09 8.08 -9.97
CA THR A 37 9.52 7.32 -11.14
C THR A 37 8.34 6.98 -12.05
N PRO A 38 8.57 6.73 -13.35
CA PRO A 38 7.55 6.16 -14.22
C PRO A 38 7.06 4.80 -13.71
N PRO A 39 5.84 4.37 -14.09
CA PRO A 39 5.35 3.01 -13.83
C PRO A 39 6.34 1.95 -14.33
N ASN A 40 6.64 0.95 -13.49
CA ASN A 40 7.59 -0.11 -13.78
C ASN A 40 6.95 -1.31 -14.52
N THR A 41 5.64 -1.30 -14.70
CA THR A 41 4.90 -2.29 -15.47
C THR A 41 3.97 -1.59 -16.45
N LEU A 42 3.97 -2.04 -17.71
CA LEU A 42 3.05 -1.56 -18.73
C LEU A 42 2.12 -2.69 -19.16
N LEU A 43 0.82 -2.48 -19.03
CA LEU A 43 -0.20 -3.43 -19.47
C LEU A 43 -0.68 -3.05 -20.86
N SER A 44 -0.53 -3.95 -21.82
CA SER A 44 -1.12 -3.78 -23.14
C SER A 44 -2.64 -3.79 -23.06
N VAL A 45 -3.27 -2.84 -23.73
CA VAL A 45 -4.73 -2.78 -23.84
C VAL A 45 -5.14 -3.58 -25.06
N GLU A 46 -5.92 -4.64 -24.83
CA GLU A 46 -6.67 -5.34 -25.86
C GLU A 46 -7.87 -4.46 -26.26
N ILE A 47 -7.73 -3.78 -27.40
CA ILE A 47 -8.74 -2.87 -27.92
C ILE A 47 -9.82 -3.68 -28.63
N GLN A 48 -11.07 -3.46 -28.23
CA GLN A 48 -12.24 -4.03 -28.89
C GLN A 48 -12.92 -2.99 -29.78
N LYS A 49 -13.03 -1.75 -29.31
CA LYS A 49 -13.65 -0.64 -30.04
C LYS A 49 -13.21 0.72 -29.52
N GLY A 50 -13.29 1.74 -30.38
CA GLY A 50 -13.14 3.15 -30.01
C GLY A 50 -11.70 3.58 -29.82
N ASN A 51 -11.51 4.76 -29.26
CA ASN A 51 -10.18 5.32 -29.05
C ASN A 51 -9.66 4.92 -27.66
N CYS A 52 -8.73 3.96 -27.62
CA CYS A 52 -8.15 3.42 -26.40
C CYS A 52 -6.67 3.79 -26.26
N PRO A 53 -6.16 3.95 -25.03
CA PRO A 53 -4.72 3.97 -24.83
C PRO A 53 -4.13 2.63 -25.26
N LYS A 54 -2.89 2.63 -25.80
CA LYS A 54 -2.20 1.39 -26.19
C LYS A 54 -1.74 0.58 -24.98
N THR A 55 -1.33 1.28 -23.92
CA THR A 55 -0.84 0.70 -22.68
C THR A 55 -1.34 1.48 -21.47
N ILE A 56 -1.33 0.83 -20.31
CA ILE A 56 -1.55 1.47 -19.00
C ILE A 56 -0.37 1.18 -18.10
N GLY A 57 0.13 2.23 -17.45
CA GLY A 57 1.17 2.10 -16.45
C GLY A 57 0.63 1.59 -15.12
N VAL A 58 1.39 0.70 -14.48
CA VAL A 58 1.17 0.23 -13.12
C VAL A 58 2.50 0.30 -12.37
N TRP A 59 2.49 0.90 -11.18
CA TRP A 59 3.59 0.73 -10.23
C TRP A 59 3.31 -0.49 -9.37
N THR A 60 4.25 -1.43 -9.37
CA THR A 60 4.25 -2.58 -8.47
C THR A 60 5.48 -2.53 -7.59
N ASN A 61 5.35 -2.95 -6.34
CA ASN A 61 6.49 -3.12 -5.44
C ASN A 61 6.23 -4.32 -4.54
N PHE A 62 7.26 -5.12 -4.29
CA PHE A 62 7.22 -6.19 -3.31
C PHE A 62 8.29 -5.96 -2.26
N ARG A 63 7.88 -5.92 -0.99
CA ARG A 63 8.79 -5.79 0.15
C ARG A 63 8.84 -7.10 0.90
N TYR A 64 9.99 -7.77 0.88
CA TYR A 64 10.23 -8.99 1.66
C TYR A 64 10.51 -8.67 3.14
N TYR A 65 10.10 -9.57 4.01
CA TYR A 65 10.45 -9.62 5.43
C TYR A 65 10.45 -11.08 5.92
N GLU A 66 10.92 -11.33 7.14
CA GLU A 66 10.93 -12.68 7.70
C GLU A 66 9.49 -13.24 7.78
N GLY A 67 9.25 -14.38 7.13
CA GLY A 67 7.93 -15.02 7.07
C GLY A 67 6.99 -14.52 5.96
N GLY A 68 7.50 -13.75 4.98
CA GLY A 68 6.75 -13.42 3.77
C GLY A 68 7.09 -12.08 3.15
N GLY A 69 6.07 -11.34 2.71
CA GLY A 69 6.26 -10.00 2.18
C GLY A 69 4.97 -9.25 1.91
N GLU A 70 5.10 -8.02 1.45
CA GLU A 70 3.98 -7.14 1.14
C GLU A 70 4.04 -6.72 -0.32
N HIS A 71 2.94 -6.96 -1.04
CA HIS A 71 2.77 -6.46 -2.38
C HIS A 71 1.98 -5.16 -2.36
N THR A 72 2.46 -4.19 -3.13
CA THR A 72 1.83 -2.88 -3.33
C THR A 72 1.60 -2.67 -4.82
N VAL A 73 0.42 -2.16 -5.18
CA VAL A 73 0.13 -1.77 -6.56
C VAL A 73 -0.62 -0.45 -6.64
N ILE A 74 -0.20 0.39 -7.59
CA ILE A 74 -0.84 1.66 -7.95
C ILE A 74 -1.09 1.63 -9.46
N ALA A 75 -2.35 1.72 -9.90
CA ALA A 75 -2.68 1.84 -11.31
C ALA A 75 -2.60 3.31 -11.76
N ASP A 76 -1.79 3.63 -12.76
CA ASP A 76 -1.64 5.00 -13.29
C ASP A 76 -2.79 5.34 -14.24
N THR A 77 -4.00 5.49 -13.70
CA THR A 77 -5.19 5.84 -14.48
C THR A 77 -5.29 7.33 -14.80
N TYR A 78 -4.57 8.19 -14.07
CA TYR A 78 -4.69 9.64 -14.21
C TYR A 78 -4.36 10.22 -15.60
N PRO A 79 -3.44 9.65 -16.41
CA PRO A 79 -3.22 10.13 -17.78
C PRO A 79 -4.47 9.99 -18.66
N ILE A 80 -5.31 8.98 -18.42
CA ILE A 80 -6.44 8.61 -19.29
C ILE A 80 -7.82 8.86 -18.68
N ALA A 81 -7.90 9.06 -17.36
CA ALA A 81 -9.12 9.18 -16.60
C ALA A 81 -9.06 10.32 -15.58
N GLY A 82 -10.22 10.68 -15.04
CA GLY A 82 -10.37 11.66 -13.97
C GLY A 82 -10.09 11.08 -12.58
N VAL A 83 -10.78 11.63 -11.58
CA VAL A 83 -10.61 11.22 -10.18
C VAL A 83 -11.17 9.81 -9.95
N THR A 84 -10.32 8.94 -9.44
CA THR A 84 -10.70 7.59 -9.01
C THR A 84 -11.59 7.61 -7.78
N LYS A 85 -12.56 6.70 -7.75
CA LYS A 85 -13.41 6.38 -6.60
C LYS A 85 -13.34 4.88 -6.31
N LEU A 86 -13.49 4.51 -5.04
CA LEU A 86 -13.74 3.11 -4.67
C LEU A 86 -15.16 2.74 -5.13
N LYS A 87 -15.30 1.71 -5.96
CA LYS A 87 -16.59 1.22 -6.48
C LYS A 87 -17.17 0.13 -5.59
N SER A 88 -16.36 -0.86 -5.24
CA SER A 88 -16.76 -2.00 -4.41
C SER A 88 -15.54 -2.64 -3.77
N ALA A 89 -15.71 -3.28 -2.62
CA ALA A 89 -14.66 -4.02 -1.96
C ALA A 89 -15.22 -5.18 -1.14
N GLY A 90 -14.50 -6.28 -1.13
CA GLY A 90 -14.68 -7.41 -0.21
C GLY A 90 -13.34 -7.81 0.39
N LYS A 91 -13.30 -8.93 1.12
CA LYS A 91 -12.03 -9.45 1.68
C LYS A 91 -11.01 -9.76 0.58
N LYS A 92 -11.47 -10.43 -0.48
CA LYS A 92 -10.65 -10.98 -1.57
C LYS A 92 -10.68 -10.19 -2.86
N PHE A 93 -11.46 -9.11 -2.95
CA PHE A 93 -11.46 -8.28 -4.13
C PHE A 93 -11.60 -6.80 -3.80
N VAL A 94 -11.11 -5.94 -4.68
CA VAL A 94 -11.32 -4.50 -4.61
C VAL A 94 -11.41 -3.92 -6.00
N GLU A 95 -12.38 -3.03 -6.18
CA GLU A 95 -12.72 -2.39 -7.45
C GLU A 95 -12.74 -0.88 -7.31
N TYR A 96 -12.05 -0.22 -8.23
CA TYR A 96 -12.02 1.22 -8.35
C TYR A 96 -12.54 1.62 -9.72
N THR A 97 -13.12 2.81 -9.80
CA THR A 97 -13.59 3.35 -11.08
C THR A 97 -13.23 4.83 -11.22
N ALA A 98 -12.99 5.25 -12.45
CA ALA A 98 -12.79 6.66 -12.79
C ALA A 98 -13.46 6.95 -14.15
N PRO A 99 -14.04 8.15 -14.33
CA PRO A 99 -14.54 8.55 -15.65
C PRO A 99 -13.36 8.74 -16.61
N LEU A 100 -13.46 8.21 -17.82
CA LEU A 100 -12.47 8.41 -18.86
C LEU A 100 -12.45 9.88 -19.31
N LYS A 101 -11.26 10.40 -19.61
CA LYS A 101 -11.13 11.71 -20.25
C LYS A 101 -11.78 11.68 -21.62
N GLN A 102 -12.23 12.84 -22.11
CA GLN A 102 -13.00 12.97 -23.35
C GLN A 102 -12.43 12.15 -24.51
N THR A 103 -11.12 12.21 -24.71
CA THR A 103 -10.37 11.49 -25.75
C THR A 103 -10.56 9.96 -25.72
N TYR A 104 -10.79 9.38 -24.54
CA TYR A 104 -10.90 7.94 -24.34
C TYR A 104 -12.32 7.47 -24.01
N THR A 105 -13.32 8.35 -23.98
CA THR A 105 -14.70 8.01 -23.56
C THR A 105 -15.35 6.91 -24.40
N SER A 106 -14.95 6.77 -25.67
CA SER A 106 -15.41 5.74 -26.58
C SER A 106 -14.70 4.39 -26.44
N CYS A 107 -13.65 4.31 -25.60
CA CYS A 107 -12.85 3.11 -25.44
C CYS A 107 -13.67 1.94 -24.89
N VAL A 108 -13.62 0.82 -25.60
CA VAL A 108 -14.04 -0.50 -25.12
C VAL A 108 -12.85 -1.44 -25.27
N GLY A 109 -12.42 -2.01 -24.15
CA GLY A 109 -11.24 -2.87 -24.11
C GLY A 109 -10.89 -3.35 -22.71
N ARG A 110 -9.76 -4.05 -22.60
CA ARG A 110 -9.26 -4.57 -21.33
C ARG A 110 -7.74 -4.62 -21.29
N ALA A 111 -7.16 -4.53 -20.10
CA ALA A 111 -5.74 -4.77 -19.88
C ALA A 111 -5.58 -5.73 -18.70
N ILE A 112 -4.82 -6.80 -18.87
CA ILE A 112 -4.68 -7.87 -17.88
C ILE A 112 -3.19 -8.13 -17.69
N HIS A 113 -2.76 -8.27 -16.43
CA HIS A 113 -1.42 -8.77 -16.15
C HIS A 113 -1.38 -10.29 -16.19
N LYS A 114 -0.35 -10.85 -16.79
CA LYS A 114 -0.25 -12.29 -17.02
C LYS A 114 -0.10 -13.08 -15.71
N GLU A 115 0.59 -12.50 -14.73
CA GLU A 115 1.01 -13.23 -13.53
C GLU A 115 0.42 -12.66 -12.22
N LEU A 116 -0.18 -11.47 -12.26
CA LEU A 116 -0.58 -10.75 -11.06
C LEU A 116 -2.08 -10.46 -11.11
N PRO A 117 -2.75 -10.39 -9.95
CA PRO A 117 -4.20 -10.44 -9.85
C PRO A 117 -4.94 -9.17 -10.29
N TYR A 118 -4.31 -8.30 -11.08
CA TYR A 118 -4.87 -7.01 -11.45
C TYR A 118 -5.31 -6.95 -12.92
N ARG A 119 -6.44 -6.29 -13.14
CA ARG A 119 -7.01 -6.04 -14.47
C ARG A 119 -7.66 -4.68 -14.56
N LEU A 120 -7.72 -4.16 -15.77
CA LEU A 120 -8.49 -2.99 -16.14
C LEU A 120 -9.53 -3.34 -17.20
N SER A 121 -10.70 -2.73 -17.10
CA SER A 121 -11.70 -2.73 -18.17
C SER A 121 -12.10 -1.30 -18.52
N PHE A 122 -12.36 -1.08 -19.81
CA PHE A 122 -12.81 0.18 -20.38
C PHE A 122 -14.18 -0.05 -20.98
N GLN A 123 -15.19 0.65 -20.48
CA GLN A 123 -16.55 0.56 -21.02
C GLN A 123 -17.39 1.72 -20.52
N ASN A 124 -18.36 2.17 -21.33
CA ASN A 124 -19.37 3.17 -20.94
C ASN A 124 -18.73 4.46 -20.39
N GLY A 125 -17.66 4.95 -21.01
CA GLY A 125 -16.96 6.16 -20.59
C GLY A 125 -16.22 6.04 -19.25
N GLN A 126 -15.98 4.82 -18.75
CA GLN A 126 -15.31 4.59 -17.49
C GLN A 126 -14.15 3.60 -17.64
N VAL A 127 -13.13 3.78 -16.80
CA VAL A 127 -12.13 2.74 -16.52
C VAL A 127 -12.43 2.12 -15.16
N LEU A 128 -12.30 0.81 -15.09
CA LEU A 128 -12.44 0.02 -13.88
C LEU A 128 -11.13 -0.70 -13.61
N PHE A 129 -10.54 -0.50 -12.44
CA PHE A 129 -9.36 -1.25 -11.99
C PHE A 129 -9.80 -2.23 -10.90
N ARG A 130 -9.47 -3.50 -11.07
CA ARG A 130 -9.84 -4.56 -10.13
C ARG A 130 -8.65 -5.42 -9.76
N VAL A 131 -8.57 -5.75 -8.48
CA VAL A 131 -7.64 -6.75 -7.95
C VAL A 131 -8.43 -7.86 -7.27
N ASP A 132 -8.15 -9.12 -7.59
CA ASP A 132 -8.74 -10.30 -6.92
C ASP A 132 -7.64 -11.16 -6.32
N LEU A 133 -7.55 -11.22 -5.00
CA LEU A 133 -6.61 -12.09 -4.30
C LEU A 133 -6.93 -13.57 -4.58
N PRO A 134 -5.90 -14.43 -4.65
CA PRO A 134 -6.12 -15.85 -4.83
C PRO A 134 -6.87 -16.47 -3.64
N LYS A 135 -7.33 -17.71 -3.84
CA LYS A 135 -7.93 -18.52 -2.78
C LYS A 135 -6.96 -18.67 -1.60
N ASP A 136 -7.51 -18.73 -0.39
CA ASP A 136 -6.71 -18.94 0.82
C ASP A 136 -5.92 -20.24 0.73
N THR A 137 -4.62 -20.11 0.96
CA THR A 137 -3.65 -21.17 1.22
C THR A 137 -2.70 -20.63 2.29
N PRO A 138 -1.89 -21.48 2.96
CA PRO A 138 -0.89 -20.98 3.91
C PRO A 138 0.00 -19.87 3.32
N SER A 139 0.32 -19.96 2.01
CA SER A 139 1.17 -18.99 1.32
C SER A 139 0.41 -17.91 0.53
N ASN A 140 -0.92 -17.78 0.68
CA ASN A 140 -1.73 -16.80 -0.05
C ASN A 140 -2.36 -15.76 0.90
N PRO A 141 -2.48 -14.50 0.44
CA PRO A 141 -3.05 -13.42 1.25
C PRO A 141 -4.54 -13.63 1.53
N SER A 142 -4.97 -13.56 2.79
CA SER A 142 -6.40 -13.64 3.15
C SER A 142 -7.18 -12.36 2.87
N GLU A 143 -6.52 -11.20 2.91
CA GLU A 143 -7.16 -9.92 2.67
C GLU A 143 -6.16 -8.81 2.28
N PHE A 144 -6.72 -7.68 1.83
CA PHE A 144 -5.96 -6.46 1.60
C PHE A 144 -5.68 -5.72 2.91
N SER A 145 -4.40 -5.40 3.17
CA SER A 145 -3.98 -4.52 4.28
C SER A 145 -4.27 -3.04 3.99
N THR A 146 -4.43 -2.66 2.72
CA THR A 146 -4.81 -1.28 2.36
C THR A 146 -5.66 -1.26 1.10
N ARG A 147 -6.71 -0.44 1.13
CA ARG A 147 -7.56 -0.08 -0.01
C ARG A 147 -7.79 1.43 0.02
N ALA A 148 -7.09 2.18 -0.81
CA ALA A 148 -7.15 3.63 -0.77
C ALA A 148 -6.99 4.26 -2.16
N ILE A 149 -7.13 5.58 -2.22
CA ILE A 149 -6.90 6.39 -3.41
C ILE A 149 -5.70 7.29 -3.12
N LEU A 150 -4.69 7.24 -4.00
CA LEU A 150 -3.45 7.98 -3.85
C LEU A 150 -3.26 8.90 -5.05
N GLY A 151 -3.39 10.22 -4.85
CA GLY A 151 -3.31 11.22 -5.93
C GLY A 151 -4.21 10.88 -7.13
N SER A 152 -5.50 10.64 -6.84
CA SER A 152 -6.54 10.27 -7.82
C SER A 152 -6.37 8.90 -8.50
N ARG A 153 -5.51 8.02 -7.98
CA ARG A 153 -5.25 6.68 -8.53
C ARG A 153 -5.63 5.57 -7.56
N PRO A 154 -6.04 4.39 -8.04
CA PRO A 154 -6.19 3.22 -7.19
C PRO A 154 -4.88 2.85 -6.49
N TYR A 155 -4.93 2.58 -5.19
CA TYR A 155 -3.80 2.12 -4.39
C TYR A 155 -4.22 0.97 -3.48
N VAL A 156 -3.57 -0.17 -3.62
CA VAL A 156 -3.86 -1.34 -2.79
C VAL A 156 -2.59 -2.01 -2.30
N LYS A 157 -2.71 -2.63 -1.13
CA LYS A 157 -1.66 -3.41 -0.51
C LYS A 157 -2.22 -4.69 0.08
N TRP A 158 -1.42 -5.76 0.06
CA TRP A 158 -1.72 -7.00 0.75
C TRP A 158 -0.42 -7.70 1.17
N ALA A 159 -0.50 -8.43 2.28
CA ALA A 159 0.60 -9.23 2.81
C ALA A 159 0.47 -10.67 2.33
N ILE A 160 1.57 -11.25 1.86
CA ILE A 160 1.74 -12.65 1.49
C ILE A 160 2.59 -13.28 2.60
N ALA A 161 2.14 -14.41 3.16
CA ALA A 161 2.98 -15.22 4.04
C ALA A 161 3.71 -16.26 3.19
N ASP A 162 4.94 -16.64 3.57
CA ASP A 162 5.67 -17.74 2.93
C ASP A 162 5.18 -19.10 3.44
#